data_AF-A0A238VXS6-F1
#
_entry.id   AF-A0A238VXS6-F1
#
_cell.length_a   1.000
_cell.length_b   1.000
_cell.length_c   1.000
_cell.angle_alpha   90.00
_cell.angle_beta   90.00
_cell.angle_gamma   90.00
#
_symmetry.space_group_name_H-M   'P 1'
#
loop_
_entity.id
_entity.type
_entity.pdbx_description
1 polymer ?
#
loop_
_entity_poly.entity_id
_entity_poly.type
_entity_poly.pdbx_seq_one_letter_code
_entity_poly.pdbx_strand_id
1 'polypeptide(L)'
;MKNYKITKLIIALCLFSVIASCDTDNDDQFTKTAVTDFTKEELIKLHGGSEKSWKLTEVILPEKYKDHPNLLNNTCVADDTFTVSASTSTTYESVEDIIIELGEIRCFDTFSEAERFEGKLLYVPYKFNGIDVVETTLILKSCSIENIVDENGTEGTFTKCDQDAFRLVELTDDRMVFSNAAYIGEYTFGYVFEKADE
;
A
#
# COMPACT_ATOMS: atom_id res chain seq x y z
N MET A 1 -79.38 2.37 4.98
CA MET A 1 -78.87 1.36 4.02
C MET A 1 -78.14 2.09 2.88
N LYS A 2 -76.88 1.69 2.64
CA LYS A 2 -76.00 1.94 1.45
C LYS A 2 -75.51 3.40 1.27
N ASN A 3 -74.30 3.77 1.70
CA ASN A 3 -72.96 3.58 1.09
C ASN A 3 -72.87 4.01 -0.39
N TYR A 4 -71.99 4.96 -0.73
CA TYR A 4 -70.73 4.71 -1.48
C TYR A 4 -69.87 6.00 -1.66
N LYS A 5 -68.70 6.01 -0.98
CA LYS A 5 -67.31 6.31 -1.42
C LYS A 5 -67.03 7.59 -2.25
N ILE A 6 -66.27 8.58 -1.73
CA ILE A 6 -64.79 8.73 -1.74
C ILE A 6 -64.26 8.70 -3.20
N THR A 7 -63.66 9.74 -3.80
CA THR A 7 -62.25 10.17 -3.57
C THR A 7 -61.89 11.41 -4.44
N LYS A 8 -60.87 12.17 -3.97
CA LYS A 8 -59.88 13.01 -4.72
C LYS A 8 -60.36 14.35 -5.32
N LEU A 9 -59.90 15.46 -4.74
CA LEU A 9 -58.74 16.23 -5.23
C LEU A 9 -58.67 17.58 -4.48
N ILE A 10 -57.88 17.68 -3.41
CA ILE A 10 -57.49 18.97 -2.81
C ILE A 10 -56.00 18.88 -2.47
N ILE A 11 -55.33 20.03 -2.57
CA ILE A 11 -53.98 20.37 -2.09
C ILE A 11 -52.92 20.39 -3.20
N ALA A 12 -53.00 21.43 -4.02
CA ALA A 12 -51.86 22.02 -4.71
C ALA A 12 -51.68 23.44 -4.14
N LEU A 13 -51.03 23.54 -2.99
CA LEU A 13 -50.51 24.79 -2.43
C LEU A 13 -49.35 24.45 -1.49
N CYS A 14 -48.33 25.29 -1.47
CA CYS A 14 -47.05 25.19 -0.74
C CYS A 14 -45.87 24.59 -1.52
N LEU A 15 -45.47 25.27 -2.61
CA LEU A 15 -44.10 25.23 -3.12
C LEU A 15 -43.63 26.67 -3.35
N PHE A 16 -43.38 27.42 -2.28
CA PHE A 16 -42.56 28.64 -2.31
C PHE A 16 -42.23 29.06 -0.87
N SER A 17 -41.32 28.31 -0.23
CA SER A 17 -40.59 28.73 0.98
C SER A 17 -39.44 27.75 1.25
N VAL A 18 -38.39 27.80 0.43
CA VAL A 18 -37.05 27.40 0.88
C VAL A 18 -36.17 28.62 0.65
N ILE A 19 -36.25 29.54 1.61
CA ILE A 19 -35.31 30.63 1.75
C ILE A 19 -34.01 29.97 2.21
N ALA A 20 -32.93 30.29 1.51
CA ALA A 20 -31.59 29.79 1.73
C ALA A 20 -31.19 29.84 3.21
N SER A 21 -31.02 28.67 3.83
CA SER A 21 -29.96 28.49 4.81
C SER A 21 -28.67 28.41 4.01
N CYS A 22 -28.03 29.57 3.81
CA CYS A 22 -26.58 29.61 3.65
C CYS A 22 -26.00 29.19 5.00
N ASP A 23 -25.91 27.88 5.21
CA ASP A 23 -24.99 27.36 6.22
C ASP A 23 -23.62 27.74 5.70
N THR A 24 -22.94 28.55 6.50
CA THR A 24 -21.61 29.08 6.29
C THR A 24 -20.70 28.04 5.67
N ASP A 25 -20.03 28.43 4.58
CA ASP A 25 -18.83 27.81 4.04
C ASP A 25 -17.85 27.55 5.21
N ASN A 26 -17.99 26.40 5.86
CA ASN A 26 -16.91 25.82 6.62
C ASN A 26 -16.09 25.09 5.56
N ASP A 27 -15.00 25.74 5.18
CA ASP A 27 -13.88 25.16 4.44
C ASP A 27 -13.82 23.65 4.67
N ASP A 28 -13.94 22.89 3.57
CA ASP A 28 -13.63 21.46 3.46
C ASP A 28 -12.16 21.24 3.85
N GLN A 29 -11.85 21.39 5.13
CA GLN A 29 -10.65 20.85 5.73
C GLN A 29 -10.96 19.37 5.90
N PHE A 30 -10.79 18.60 4.81
CA PHE A 30 -10.76 17.15 4.87
C PHE A 30 -9.93 16.77 6.09
N THR A 31 -10.58 16.28 7.15
CA THR A 31 -9.91 15.85 8.37
C THR A 31 -8.96 14.75 7.98
N LYS A 32 -7.67 15.07 7.88
CA LYS A 32 -6.63 14.12 7.52
C LYS A 32 -6.57 13.05 8.62
N THR A 33 -6.68 11.80 8.23
CA THR A 33 -6.51 10.68 9.16
C THR A 33 -5.03 10.40 9.34
N ALA A 34 -4.51 10.57 10.55
CA ALA A 34 -3.13 10.22 10.86
C ALA A 34 -2.92 8.71 10.74
N VAL A 35 -1.74 8.30 10.26
CA VAL A 35 -1.34 6.89 10.25
C VAL A 35 -1.17 6.39 11.69
N THR A 36 -1.72 5.23 11.97
CA THR A 36 -1.50 4.48 13.22
C THR A 36 -1.05 3.07 12.90
N ASP A 37 -0.26 2.47 13.79
CA ASP A 37 0.10 1.05 13.68
C ASP A 37 -1.06 0.13 14.00
N PHE A 38 -0.89 -1.14 13.62
CA PHE A 38 -1.94 -2.15 13.63
C PHE A 38 -1.81 -3.05 14.85
N THR A 39 -2.94 -3.55 15.36
CA THR A 39 -2.91 -4.62 16.37
C THR A 39 -2.53 -5.95 15.73
N LYS A 40 -2.18 -6.95 16.55
CA LYS A 40 -1.88 -8.30 16.08
C LYS A 40 -3.07 -8.94 15.36
N GLU A 41 -4.28 -8.66 15.83
CA GLU A 41 -5.52 -9.14 15.23
C GLU A 41 -5.75 -8.53 13.84
N GLU A 42 -5.40 -7.26 13.64
CA GLU A 42 -5.50 -6.59 12.35
C GLU A 42 -4.45 -7.11 11.36
N LEU A 43 -3.24 -7.41 11.83
CA LEU A 43 -2.17 -8.00 11.01
C LEU A 43 -2.52 -9.37 10.43
N ILE A 44 -3.54 -10.07 10.93
CA ILE A 44 -4.06 -11.28 10.29
C ILE A 44 -4.46 -11.00 8.83
N LYS A 45 -4.92 -9.78 8.51
CA LYS A 45 -5.27 -9.39 7.14
C LYS A 45 -4.07 -9.46 6.20
N LEU A 46 -2.86 -9.24 6.71
CA LEU A 46 -1.59 -9.26 5.97
C LEU A 46 -1.23 -10.66 5.46
N HIS A 47 -1.53 -11.69 6.24
CA HIS A 47 -1.07 -13.06 5.98
C HIS A 47 -2.20 -14.12 5.99
N GLY A 48 -3.46 -13.71 6.09
CA GLY A 48 -4.62 -14.61 6.02
C GLY A 48 -4.71 -15.67 7.14
N GLY A 49 -3.98 -15.49 8.24
CA GLY A 49 -3.87 -16.48 9.32
C GLY A 49 -2.75 -17.52 9.15
N SER A 50 -2.20 -17.69 7.95
CA SER A 50 -1.06 -18.59 7.69
C SER A 50 -0.11 -18.02 6.64
N GLU A 51 -0.58 -17.86 5.42
CA GLU A 51 0.12 -17.21 4.33
C GLU A 51 -0.91 -16.54 3.42
N LYS A 52 -0.51 -15.42 2.82
CA LYS A 52 -1.33 -14.70 1.85
C LYS A 52 -0.45 -14.06 0.79
N SER A 53 -0.87 -14.19 -0.45
CA SER A 53 -0.21 -13.62 -1.61
C SER A 53 -0.84 -12.28 -2.02
N TRP A 54 0.01 -11.38 -2.47
CA TRP A 54 -0.32 -10.03 -2.85
C TRP A 54 0.35 -9.68 -4.18
N LYS A 55 -0.28 -8.80 -4.95
CA LYS A 55 0.27 -8.21 -6.17
C LYS A 55 0.73 -6.79 -5.89
N LEU A 56 1.96 -6.44 -6.26
CA LEU A 56 2.44 -5.06 -6.22
C LEU A 56 1.84 -4.31 -7.40
N THR A 57 0.86 -3.45 -7.14
CA THR A 57 0.07 -2.77 -8.19
C THR A 57 0.51 -1.34 -8.43
N GLU A 58 1.20 -0.73 -7.45
CA GLU A 58 1.70 0.64 -7.56
C GLU A 58 3.03 0.81 -6.83
N VAL A 59 3.99 1.41 -7.53
CA VAL A 59 5.22 1.97 -6.98
C VAL A 59 5.02 3.49 -6.89
N ILE A 60 4.92 3.98 -5.67
CA ILE A 60 4.67 5.40 -5.39
C ILE A 60 6.02 6.11 -5.46
N LEU A 61 6.20 6.97 -6.47
CA LEU A 61 7.38 7.80 -6.66
C LEU A 61 6.98 9.24 -6.96
N PRO A 62 7.74 10.24 -6.48
CA PRO A 62 7.60 11.61 -6.96
C PRO A 62 7.82 11.69 -8.46
N GLU A 63 7.12 12.61 -9.12
CA GLU A 63 7.12 12.78 -10.58
C GLU A 63 8.53 12.78 -11.20
N LYS A 64 9.48 13.45 -10.57
CA LYS A 64 10.88 13.56 -11.03
C LYS A 64 11.65 12.23 -11.06
N TYR A 65 11.12 11.17 -10.46
CA TYR A 65 11.74 9.85 -10.36
C TYR A 65 10.99 8.77 -11.12
N LYS A 66 9.82 9.05 -11.70
CA LYS A 66 8.98 8.05 -12.39
C LYS A 66 9.70 7.34 -13.54
N ASP A 67 10.54 8.08 -14.27
CA ASP A 67 11.30 7.55 -15.41
C ASP A 67 12.75 7.22 -15.03
N HIS A 68 13.08 7.11 -13.73
CA HIS A 68 14.44 6.82 -13.31
C HIS A 68 14.78 5.35 -13.62
N PRO A 69 15.79 5.07 -14.48
CA PRO A 69 15.99 3.73 -15.06
C PRO A 69 16.40 2.64 -14.06
N ASN A 70 16.84 3.04 -12.87
CA ASN A 70 17.31 2.12 -11.82
C ASN A 70 16.33 2.01 -10.64
N LEU A 71 15.11 2.55 -10.78
CA LEU A 71 14.04 2.39 -9.79
C LEU A 71 12.97 1.44 -10.33
N LEU A 72 12.33 0.72 -9.42
CA LEU A 72 11.13 -0.05 -9.73
C LEU A 72 10.03 0.88 -10.24
N ASN A 73 9.20 0.38 -11.16
CA ASN A 73 8.04 1.08 -11.65
C ASN A 73 6.86 0.12 -11.81
N ASN A 74 5.65 0.67 -11.96
CA ASN A 74 4.42 -0.13 -12.01
C ASN A 74 4.42 -1.17 -13.14
N THR A 75 5.08 -0.88 -14.27
CA THR A 75 5.03 -1.77 -15.43
C THR A 75 5.75 -3.07 -15.16
N CYS A 76 6.88 -3.02 -14.45
CA CYS A 76 7.73 -4.18 -14.31
C CYS A 76 7.42 -5.08 -13.11
N VAL A 77 6.72 -4.55 -12.10
CA VAL A 77 6.32 -5.31 -10.92
C VAL A 77 4.88 -5.83 -11.01
N ALA A 78 4.18 -5.53 -12.10
CA ALA A 78 2.75 -5.79 -12.25
C ALA A 78 2.38 -7.27 -12.17
N ASP A 79 3.28 -8.16 -12.57
CA ASP A 79 3.09 -9.61 -12.58
C ASP A 79 3.83 -10.34 -11.45
N ASP A 80 4.62 -9.64 -10.63
CA ASP A 80 5.26 -10.19 -9.44
C ASP A 80 4.24 -10.62 -8.37
N THR A 81 4.56 -11.69 -7.64
CA THR A 81 3.76 -12.15 -6.49
C THR A 81 4.57 -12.07 -5.21
N PHE A 82 3.99 -11.45 -4.18
CA PHE A 82 4.58 -11.31 -2.85
C PHE A 82 3.77 -12.10 -1.83
N THR A 83 4.36 -13.14 -1.27
CA THR A 83 3.69 -14.00 -0.28
C THR A 83 4.23 -13.72 1.11
N VAL A 84 3.32 -13.29 1.99
CA VAL A 84 3.61 -13.00 3.40
C VAL A 84 3.10 -14.15 4.25
N SER A 85 3.98 -14.73 5.06
CA SER A 85 3.63 -15.73 6.06
C SER A 85 3.36 -15.09 7.42
N ALA A 86 2.52 -15.74 8.22
CA ALA A 86 2.28 -15.40 9.62
C ALA A 86 3.61 -15.43 10.38
N SER A 87 3.83 -14.45 11.25
CA SER A 87 5.04 -14.46 12.09
C SER A 87 5.06 -15.70 12.97
N THR A 88 6.22 -16.33 13.06
CA THR A 88 6.45 -17.47 13.98
C THR A 88 6.82 -17.00 15.39
N SER A 89 7.03 -15.68 15.57
CA SER A 89 7.41 -15.09 16.84
C SER A 89 6.23 -14.96 17.79
N THR A 90 6.39 -15.49 19.01
CA THR A 90 5.38 -15.34 20.07
C THR A 90 5.28 -13.91 20.62
N THR A 91 6.36 -13.13 20.50
CA THR A 91 6.39 -11.72 20.93
C THR A 91 5.92 -10.78 19.83
N TYR A 92 5.86 -11.23 18.56
CA TYR A 92 5.72 -10.40 17.36
C TYR A 92 6.87 -9.41 17.17
N GLU A 93 8.00 -9.61 17.86
CA GLU A 93 9.25 -8.95 17.52
C GLU A 93 10.03 -9.94 16.65
N SER A 94 10.18 -9.62 15.37
CA SER A 94 10.91 -10.47 14.41
C SER A 94 11.21 -9.75 13.10
N VAL A 95 12.07 -10.39 12.32
CA VAL A 95 12.28 -10.09 10.90
C VAL A 95 11.94 -11.35 10.14
N GLU A 96 10.89 -11.31 9.32
CA GLU A 96 10.40 -12.44 8.53
C GLU A 96 10.67 -12.20 7.04
N ASP A 97 11.06 -13.24 6.31
CA ASP A 97 11.24 -13.16 4.87
C ASP A 97 9.88 -13.15 4.14
N ILE A 98 9.80 -12.37 3.07
CA ILE A 98 8.70 -12.41 2.10
C ILE A 98 9.17 -13.27 0.93
N ILE A 99 8.32 -14.20 0.50
CA ILE A 99 8.59 -14.98 -0.71
C ILE A 99 8.17 -14.11 -1.89
N ILE A 100 9.12 -13.77 -2.76
CA ILE A 100 8.87 -12.99 -3.97
C ILE A 100 9.06 -13.90 -5.18
N GLU A 101 7.99 -14.08 -5.95
CA GLU A 101 8.01 -14.76 -7.24
C GLU A 101 7.98 -13.71 -8.33
N LEU A 102 9.11 -13.54 -9.02
CA LEU A 102 9.23 -12.57 -10.10
C LEU A 102 8.43 -13.03 -11.32
N GLY A 103 7.76 -12.08 -11.96
CA GLY A 103 7.04 -12.27 -13.20
C GLY A 103 7.93 -12.48 -14.43
N GLU A 104 7.27 -12.43 -15.60
CA GLU A 104 7.93 -12.44 -16.90
C GLU A 104 8.50 -11.07 -17.27
N ILE A 105 7.84 -9.99 -16.82
CA ILE A 105 8.30 -8.62 -17.07
C ILE A 105 9.45 -8.31 -16.12
N ARG A 106 10.55 -7.77 -16.66
CA ARG A 106 11.73 -7.39 -15.89
C ARG A 106 11.75 -5.88 -15.67
N CYS A 107 12.26 -5.45 -14.52
CA CYS A 107 12.40 -4.04 -14.19
C CYS A 107 13.58 -3.38 -14.86
N PHE A 108 14.60 -4.16 -15.21
CA PHE A 108 15.83 -3.63 -15.79
C PHE A 108 16.05 -4.21 -17.19
N ASP A 109 15.83 -3.37 -18.21
CA ASP A 109 15.72 -3.68 -19.65
C ASP A 109 16.86 -4.52 -20.28
N THR A 110 18.00 -4.73 -19.61
CA THR A 110 19.21 -5.19 -20.31
C THR A 110 20.01 -6.36 -19.74
N PHE A 111 19.85 -6.87 -18.51
CA PHE A 111 20.84 -7.87 -18.05
C PHE A 111 20.32 -8.99 -17.12
N SER A 112 20.05 -10.14 -17.75
CA SER A 112 20.22 -11.52 -17.21
C SER A 112 19.18 -12.09 -16.23
N GLU A 113 19.26 -13.42 -16.04
CA GLU A 113 18.59 -14.21 -14.97
C GLU A 113 18.95 -13.77 -13.53
N ALA A 114 19.69 -12.66 -13.34
CA ALA A 114 20.21 -12.21 -12.06
C ALA A 114 19.45 -11.05 -11.43
N GLU A 115 18.39 -10.52 -12.06
CA GLU A 115 17.46 -9.63 -11.36
C GLU A 115 16.94 -10.35 -10.11
N ARG A 116 17.10 -9.71 -8.94
CA ARG A 116 16.77 -10.33 -7.66
C ARG A 116 16.14 -9.32 -6.73
N PHE A 117 14.94 -9.65 -6.27
CA PHE A 117 14.27 -8.96 -5.18
C PHE A 117 14.36 -9.81 -3.91
N GLU A 118 14.69 -9.18 -2.81
CA GLU A 118 14.67 -9.75 -1.47
C GLU A 118 13.74 -8.88 -0.63
N GLY A 119 12.66 -9.47 -0.09
CA GLY A 119 11.70 -8.77 0.76
C GLY A 119 11.74 -9.30 2.19
N LYS A 120 11.64 -8.39 3.17
CA LYS A 120 11.50 -8.73 4.59
C LYS A 120 10.44 -7.86 5.25
N LEU A 121 9.77 -8.39 6.25
CA LEU A 121 8.94 -7.62 7.18
C LEU A 121 9.61 -7.57 8.54
N LEU A 122 9.87 -6.36 9.01
CA LEU A 122 10.29 -6.09 10.38
C LEU A 122 9.05 -5.75 11.21
N TYR A 123 8.83 -6.51 12.28
CA TYR A 123 7.76 -6.29 13.25
C TYR A 123 8.36 -5.77 14.56
N VAL A 124 7.88 -4.62 15.03
CA VAL A 124 8.31 -3.98 16.28
C VAL A 124 7.09 -3.70 17.16
N PRO A 125 6.81 -4.55 18.16
CA PRO A 125 5.67 -4.36 19.06
C PRO A 125 5.93 -3.25 20.07
N TYR A 126 4.93 -2.42 20.35
CA TYR A 126 4.99 -1.38 21.37
C TYR A 126 3.59 -1.01 21.90
N LYS A 127 3.54 -0.13 22.91
CA LYS A 127 2.28 0.38 23.46
C LYS A 127 2.00 1.80 22.99
N PHE A 128 0.87 1.99 22.31
CA PHE A 128 0.33 3.30 21.97
C PHE A 128 -0.95 3.55 22.76
N ASN A 129 -0.95 4.56 23.64
CA ASN A 129 -2.10 4.88 24.51
C ASN A 129 -2.67 3.67 25.27
N GLY A 130 -1.80 2.74 25.67
CA GLY A 130 -2.17 1.52 26.41
C GLY A 130 -2.65 0.35 25.55
N ILE A 131 -2.71 0.51 24.23
CA ILE A 131 -3.04 -0.55 23.26
C ILE A 131 -1.73 -1.14 22.73
N ASP A 132 -1.64 -2.47 22.69
CA ASP A 132 -0.53 -3.18 22.06
C ASP A 132 -0.69 -3.11 20.54
N VAL A 133 0.27 -2.46 19.88
CA VAL A 133 0.31 -2.28 18.43
C VAL A 133 1.68 -2.73 17.91
N VAL A 134 1.78 -2.96 16.60
CA VAL A 134 2.99 -3.45 15.96
C VAL A 134 3.32 -2.55 14.77
N GLU A 135 4.44 -1.84 14.87
CA GLU A 135 5.01 -1.18 13.70
C GLU A 135 5.53 -2.26 12.75
N THR A 136 5.01 -2.27 11.53
CA THR A 136 5.40 -3.25 10.49
C THR A 136 6.09 -2.49 9.37
N THR A 137 7.32 -2.87 9.04
CA THR A 137 8.13 -2.22 8.00
C THR A 137 8.51 -3.21 6.93
N LEU A 138 8.17 -2.91 5.68
CA LEU A 138 8.69 -3.60 4.51
C LEU A 138 10.11 -3.12 4.24
N ILE A 139 11.05 -4.04 4.23
CA ILE A 139 12.42 -3.83 3.75
C ILE A 139 12.51 -4.54 2.41
N LEU A 140 12.59 -3.78 1.33
CA LEU A 140 12.69 -4.31 -0.02
C LEU A 140 14.07 -3.97 -0.57
N LYS A 141 14.80 -5.00 -0.97
CA LYS A 141 16.09 -4.88 -1.63
C LYS A 141 15.95 -5.31 -3.08
N SER A 142 16.28 -4.41 -3.99
CA SER A 142 16.29 -4.65 -5.42
C SER A 142 17.72 -4.62 -5.94
N CYS A 143 18.15 -5.71 -6.57
CA CYS A 143 19.45 -5.77 -7.23
C CYS A 143 19.28 -5.69 -8.75
N SER A 144 19.98 -4.74 -9.36
CA SER A 144 20.13 -4.61 -10.80
C SER A 144 21.58 -4.88 -11.20
N ILE A 145 21.80 -5.10 -12.49
CA ILE A 145 23.15 -5.14 -13.06
C ILE A 145 23.37 -3.86 -13.84
N GLU A 146 24.44 -3.15 -13.50
CA GLU A 146 24.88 -1.94 -14.18
C GLU A 146 26.24 -2.17 -14.83
N ASN A 147 26.44 -1.65 -16.04
CA ASN A 147 27.78 -1.52 -16.62
C ASN A 147 28.39 -0.24 -16.07
N ILE A 148 29.36 -0.39 -15.17
CA ILE A 148 30.08 0.74 -14.58
C ILE A 148 31.55 0.64 -14.94
N VAL A 149 32.19 1.81 -14.92
CA VAL A 149 33.65 1.91 -14.96
C VAL A 149 34.10 2.08 -13.52
N ASP A 150 34.92 1.16 -13.02
CA ASP A 150 35.45 1.28 -11.66
C ASP A 150 36.41 2.48 -11.53
N GLU A 151 36.83 2.78 -10.30
CA GLU A 151 37.76 3.90 -10.02
C GLU A 151 39.13 3.77 -10.74
N ASN A 152 39.44 2.57 -11.25
CA ASN A 152 40.66 2.27 -11.99
C ASN A 152 40.48 2.33 -13.52
N GLY A 153 39.28 2.69 -14.02
CA GLY A 153 39.00 2.73 -15.45
C GLY A 153 38.62 1.37 -16.06
N THR A 154 38.34 0.36 -15.24
CA THR A 154 37.93 -0.98 -15.71
C THR A 154 36.44 -0.97 -16.00
N GLU A 155 36.08 -1.17 -17.28
CA GLU A 155 34.69 -1.41 -17.67
C GLU A 155 34.30 -2.83 -17.29
N GLY A 156 33.16 -2.97 -16.59
CA GLY A 156 32.65 -4.27 -16.21
C GLY A 156 31.16 -4.25 -15.92
N THR A 157 30.60 -5.46 -15.82
CA THR A 157 29.21 -5.71 -15.45
C THR A 157 29.17 -6.00 -13.96
N PHE A 158 28.52 -5.12 -13.18
CA PHE A 158 28.49 -5.21 -11.72
C PHE A 158 27.06 -5.28 -11.20
N THR A 159 26.84 -6.05 -10.14
CA THR A 159 25.57 -6.03 -9.42
C THR A 159 25.56 -4.84 -8.46
N LYS A 160 24.52 -4.02 -8.57
CA LYS A 160 24.21 -2.96 -7.62
C LYS A 160 22.89 -3.30 -6.95
N CYS A 161 22.86 -3.20 -5.63
CA CYS A 161 21.66 -3.45 -4.86
C CYS A 161 21.31 -2.20 -4.07
N ASP A 162 20.08 -1.75 -4.22
CA ASP A 162 19.50 -0.68 -3.43
C ASP A 162 18.47 -1.30 -2.48
N GLN A 163 18.35 -0.75 -1.27
CA GLN A 163 17.45 -1.23 -0.25
C GLN A 163 16.66 -0.06 0.32
N ASP A 164 15.34 -0.18 0.26
CA ASP A 164 14.40 0.78 0.82
C ASP A 164 13.62 0.14 1.97
N ALA A 165 13.18 0.98 2.90
CA ALA A 165 12.35 0.58 4.03
C ALA A 165 11.15 1.52 4.16
N PHE A 166 9.95 0.95 4.14
CA PHE A 166 8.70 1.69 4.26
C PHE A 166 7.79 1.05 5.30
N ARG A 167 7.19 1.89 6.14
CA ARG A 167 6.25 1.46 7.19
C ARG A 167 4.88 1.17 6.58
N LEU A 168 4.18 0.17 7.10
CA LEU A 168 2.79 -0.13 6.76
C LEU A 168 1.90 1.02 7.26
N VAL A 169 1.24 1.71 6.34
CA VAL A 169 0.41 2.89 6.62
C VAL A 169 -1.09 2.64 6.39
N GLU A 170 -1.43 1.60 5.64
CA GLU A 170 -2.81 1.22 5.30
C GLU A 170 -2.88 -0.31 5.21
N LEU A 171 -3.89 -0.91 5.84
CA LEU A 171 -4.15 -2.35 5.76
C LEU A 171 -5.65 -2.64 5.80
N THR A 172 -6.12 -3.30 4.75
CA THR A 172 -7.49 -3.82 4.62
C THR A 172 -7.42 -5.29 4.20
N ASP A 173 -8.58 -5.92 4.00
CA ASP A 173 -8.64 -7.30 3.52
C ASP A 173 -8.11 -7.44 2.08
N ASP A 174 -8.18 -6.38 1.28
CA ASP A 174 -7.84 -6.45 -0.14
C ASP A 174 -6.66 -5.55 -0.53
N ARG A 175 -6.22 -4.65 0.35
CA ARG A 175 -5.17 -3.66 0.07
C ARG A 175 -4.22 -3.46 1.24
N MET A 176 -2.94 -3.33 0.95
CA MET A 176 -1.93 -2.84 1.91
C MET A 176 -1.01 -1.81 1.27
N VAL A 177 -0.63 -0.79 2.03
CA VAL A 177 0.26 0.28 1.55
C VAL A 177 1.42 0.43 2.52
N PHE A 178 2.64 0.33 1.99
CA PHE A 178 3.86 0.68 2.71
C PHE A 178 4.36 2.02 2.19
N SER A 179 4.50 3.04 3.04
CA SER A 179 4.87 4.39 2.61
C SER A 179 5.61 5.16 3.70
N ASN A 180 6.14 6.33 3.33
CA ASN A 180 6.69 7.34 4.23
C ASN A 180 5.64 8.34 4.76
N ALA A 181 4.35 8.10 4.50
CA ALA A 181 3.30 9.05 4.84
C ALA A 181 2.99 9.13 6.34
N ALA A 182 2.67 10.35 6.80
CA ALA A 182 2.14 10.59 8.14
C ALA A 182 0.60 10.56 8.19
N TYR A 183 -0.06 10.71 7.04
CA TYR A 183 -1.51 10.71 6.90
C TYR A 183 -1.93 9.74 5.80
N ILE A 184 -3.02 9.02 6.03
CA ILE A 184 -3.59 8.08 5.05
C ILE A 184 -3.94 8.85 3.77
N GLY A 185 -3.53 8.32 2.62
CA GLY A 185 -3.72 8.91 1.30
C GLY A 185 -2.69 9.97 0.88
N GLU A 186 -1.78 10.40 1.76
CA GLU A 186 -0.72 11.38 1.44
C GLU A 186 0.63 10.71 1.15
N TYR A 187 0.63 9.73 0.25
CA TYR A 187 1.80 8.93 -0.09
C TYR A 187 2.72 9.67 -1.05
N THR A 188 4.00 9.78 -0.72
CA THR A 188 5.02 10.40 -1.61
C THR A 188 6.04 9.40 -2.11
N PHE A 189 6.34 8.39 -1.30
CA PHE A 189 7.14 7.23 -1.67
C PHE A 189 6.54 5.97 -1.05
N GLY A 190 6.67 4.83 -1.72
CA GLY A 190 6.18 3.57 -1.18
C GLY A 190 5.70 2.57 -2.21
N TYR A 191 4.96 1.59 -1.73
CA TYR A 191 4.47 0.45 -2.49
C TYR A 191 3.03 0.15 -2.07
N VAL A 192 2.15 -0.05 -3.06
CA VAL A 192 0.77 -0.49 -2.86
C VAL A 192 0.66 -1.92 -3.33
N PHE A 193 0.08 -2.75 -2.49
CA PHE A 193 -0.25 -4.11 -2.86
C PHE A 193 -1.73 -4.33 -2.76
N GLU A 194 -2.28 -5.03 -3.74
CA GLU A 194 -3.66 -5.51 -3.76
C GLU A 194 -3.65 -7.03 -3.63
N LYS A 195 -4.76 -7.58 -3.16
CA LYS A 195 -4.96 -9.03 -3.05
C LYS A 195 -4.75 -9.67 -4.43
N ALA A 196 -4.01 -10.77 -4.46
CA ALA A 196 -3.88 -11.55 -5.68
C ALA A 196 -5.24 -12.20 -6.03
N ASP A 197 -5.66 -12.08 -7.29
CA ASP A 197 -6.83 -12.80 -7.80
C ASP A 197 -6.56 -14.32 -7.76
N GLU A 198 -7.53 -15.10 -7.27
CA GLU A 198 -7.50 -16.58 -7.24
C GLU A 198 -7.75 -17.21 -8.61
#